data_AF-A0A349H7Y5-F1
#
_entry.id   AF-A0A349H7Y5-F1
#
_cell.length_a   1.000
_cell.length_b   1.000
_cell.length_c   1.000
_cell.angle_alpha   90.00
_cell.angle_beta   90.00
_cell.angle_gamma   90.00
#
_symmetry.space_group_name_H-M   'P 1'
#
loop_
_entity.id
_entity.type
_entity.pdbx_description
1 polymer ?
#
loop_
_entity_poly.entity_id
_entity_poly.type
_entity_poly.pdbx_seq_one_letter_code
_entity_poly.pdbx_strand_id
1 'polypeptide(L)'
;MPPVEPLTRSGLMWLLVALVLAVVPHAVALPIWLSTLFFAMAGWRGFIAFRNRALPARWLLLAVAVLAGAGVLIDFRTLFGRDAGVALLVAMTACKLLETRGLRDGVVLVFLGYLLVMGNLLYSQEIPLVTYLFAVVLLMLAAQVMIHRQHAGLGALAPLRLTGKMALQAVPVMLILFVLFPRIPGPLWGLPQDAHKGRTGLSDEMMPGTVSTLSKSCLLYTS
;
A
#
# COMPACT_ATOMS: atom_id res chain seq x y z
N MET A 1 28.12 -5.46 -19.00
CA MET A 1 26.78 -5.37 -18.36
C MET A 1 25.73 -5.63 -19.43
N PRO A 2 24.70 -6.45 -19.20
CA PRO A 2 23.61 -6.57 -20.17
C PRO A 2 22.97 -5.20 -20.38
N PRO A 3 22.51 -4.88 -21.61
CA PRO A 3 21.90 -3.60 -21.91
C PRO A 3 20.71 -3.34 -20.99
N VAL A 4 20.61 -2.13 -20.45
CA VAL A 4 19.49 -1.71 -19.61
C VAL A 4 18.27 -1.57 -20.51
N GLU A 5 17.36 -2.53 -20.41
CA GLU A 5 16.14 -2.50 -21.20
C GLU A 5 15.23 -1.36 -20.68
N PRO A 6 14.92 -0.35 -21.52
CA PRO A 6 14.15 0.80 -21.10
C PRO A 6 12.69 0.43 -20.89
N LEU A 7 12.03 1.12 -19.96
CA LEU A 7 10.60 0.92 -19.73
C LEU A 7 9.79 1.54 -20.88
N THR A 8 8.88 0.78 -21.48
CA THR A 8 7.92 1.38 -22.43
C THR A 8 7.02 2.40 -21.74
N ARG A 9 6.61 3.44 -22.50
CA ARG A 9 5.70 4.48 -22.01
C ARG A 9 4.38 3.91 -21.49
N SER A 10 3.82 2.92 -22.17
CA SER A 10 2.58 2.26 -21.74
C SER A 10 2.78 1.55 -20.40
N GLY A 11 3.84 0.74 -20.24
CA GLY A 11 4.14 0.08 -18.97
C GLY A 11 4.32 1.07 -17.82
N LEU A 12 4.99 2.21 -18.08
CA LEU A 12 5.13 3.27 -17.08
C LEU A 12 3.78 3.88 -16.68
N MET A 13 2.87 4.12 -17.62
CA MET A 13 1.56 4.71 -17.32
C MET A 13 0.72 3.76 -16.46
N TRP A 14 0.72 2.47 -16.77
CA TRP A 14 0.05 1.46 -15.93
C TRP A 14 0.61 1.43 -14.52
N LEU A 15 1.95 1.48 -14.39
CA LEU A 15 2.63 1.54 -13.10
C LEU A 15 2.30 2.83 -12.32
N LEU A 16 2.29 3.98 -12.99
CA LEU A 16 1.94 5.26 -12.39
C LEU A 16 0.51 5.25 -11.83
N VAL A 17 -0.46 4.79 -12.61
CA VAL A 17 -1.86 4.71 -12.15
C VAL A 17 -1.98 3.74 -10.98
N ALA A 18 -1.33 2.58 -11.05
CA ALA A 18 -1.33 1.60 -9.95
C ALA A 18 -0.75 2.17 -8.65
N LEU A 19 0.38 2.87 -8.72
CA LEU A 19 1.02 3.49 -7.56
C LEU A 19 0.20 4.65 -6.99
N VAL A 20 -0.39 5.48 -7.84
CA VAL A 20 -1.27 6.57 -7.42
C VAL A 20 -2.45 6.00 -6.62
N LEU A 21 -3.13 4.98 -7.15
CA LEU A 21 -4.23 4.34 -6.44
C LEU A 21 -3.77 3.62 -5.15
N ALA A 22 -2.57 3.05 -5.12
CA ALA A 22 -2.04 2.46 -3.88
C ALA A 22 -1.80 3.50 -2.77
N VAL A 23 -1.45 4.75 -3.12
CA VAL A 23 -1.15 5.83 -2.16
C VAL A 23 -2.37 6.66 -1.76
N VAL A 24 -3.43 6.71 -2.58
CA VAL A 24 -4.68 7.44 -2.26
C VAL A 24 -5.20 7.19 -0.83
N PRO A 25 -5.40 5.94 -0.36
CA PRO A 25 -5.90 5.71 0.99
C PRO A 25 -4.91 6.14 2.09
N HIS A 26 -3.60 6.09 1.81
CA HIS A 26 -2.57 6.60 2.73
C HIS A 26 -2.60 8.12 2.89
N ALA A 27 -3.10 8.85 1.90
CA ALA A 27 -3.14 10.31 1.94
C ALA A 27 -4.05 10.88 3.05
N VAL A 28 -4.96 10.06 3.59
CA VAL A 28 -5.82 10.43 4.72
C VAL A 28 -5.07 10.33 6.05
N ALA A 29 -4.11 9.41 6.16
CA ALA A 29 -3.37 9.14 7.39
C ALA A 29 -2.00 9.85 7.46
N LEU A 30 -1.44 10.22 6.31
CA LEU A 30 -0.12 10.84 6.22
C LEU A 30 -0.17 12.37 6.31
N PRO A 31 0.95 13.01 6.73
CA PRO A 31 1.10 14.45 6.64
C PRO A 31 0.87 14.95 5.21
N ILE A 32 0.11 16.05 5.08
CA ILE A 32 -0.31 16.62 3.79
C ILE A 32 0.89 16.92 2.88
N TRP A 33 2.01 17.37 3.45
CA TRP A 33 3.23 17.67 2.69
C TRP A 33 3.81 16.43 1.99
N LEU A 34 3.68 15.25 2.59
CA LEU A 34 4.22 14.02 2.03
C LEU A 34 3.33 13.48 0.92
N SER A 35 2.01 13.54 1.10
CA SER A 35 1.05 13.17 0.05
C SER A 35 1.17 14.10 -1.15
N THR A 36 1.27 15.41 -0.92
CA THR A 36 1.47 16.39 -1.99
C THR A 36 2.81 16.17 -2.71
N LEU A 37 3.89 15.87 -2.00
CA LEU A 37 5.19 15.50 -2.59
C LEU A 37 5.03 14.28 -3.52
N PHE A 38 4.40 13.21 -3.06
CA PHE A 38 4.20 12.00 -3.86
C PHE A 38 3.39 12.29 -5.13
N PHE A 39 2.22 12.94 -5.01
CA PHE A 39 1.38 13.24 -6.17
C PHE A 39 2.06 14.21 -7.15
N ALA A 40 2.83 15.19 -6.64
CA ALA A 40 3.63 16.08 -7.48
C ALA A 40 4.71 15.31 -8.26
N MET A 41 5.43 14.41 -7.61
CA MET A 41 6.44 13.58 -8.27
C MET A 41 5.84 12.61 -9.29
N ALA A 42 4.70 12.00 -8.97
CA ALA A 42 3.98 11.12 -9.89
C ALA A 42 3.47 11.89 -11.12
N GLY A 43 2.87 13.06 -10.91
CA GLY A 43 2.44 13.96 -11.97
C GLY A 43 3.61 14.41 -12.84
N TRP A 44 4.73 14.80 -12.22
CA TRP A 44 5.95 15.19 -12.94
C TRP A 44 6.52 14.04 -13.76
N ARG A 45 6.57 12.83 -13.21
CA ARG A 45 7.03 11.64 -13.94
C ARG A 45 6.15 11.33 -15.14
N GLY A 46 4.82 11.44 -14.97
CA GLY A 46 3.85 11.35 -16.05
C GLY A 46 4.14 12.38 -17.12
N PHE A 47 4.25 13.66 -16.75
CA PHE A 47 4.53 14.76 -17.67
C PHE A 47 5.82 14.56 -18.47
N ILE A 48 6.92 14.14 -17.82
CA ILE A 48 8.18 13.78 -18.48
C ILE A 48 7.95 12.70 -19.55
N ALA A 49 7.17 11.66 -19.23
CA ALA A 49 6.88 10.57 -20.15
C ALA A 49 5.95 10.98 -21.30
N PHE A 50 5.02 11.91 -21.07
CA PHE A 50 4.19 12.49 -22.13
C PHE A 50 5.00 13.38 -23.08
N ARG A 51 5.95 14.16 -22.55
CA ARG A 51 6.78 15.12 -23.32
C ARG A 51 8.12 14.56 -23.80
N ASN A 52 8.40 13.28 -23.53
CA ASN A 52 9.66 12.60 -23.84
C ASN A 52 10.92 13.39 -23.39
N ARG A 53 10.84 14.01 -22.20
CA ARG A 53 11.93 14.82 -21.63
C ARG A 53 12.94 13.95 -20.89
N ALA A 54 14.15 14.48 -20.68
CA ALA A 54 15.16 13.83 -19.85
C ALA A 54 14.70 13.77 -18.38
N LEU A 55 15.10 12.69 -17.69
CA LEU A 55 14.88 12.54 -16.26
C LEU A 55 15.74 13.55 -15.47
N PRO A 56 15.28 14.00 -14.29
CA PRO A 56 16.04 14.90 -13.44
C PRO A 56 17.39 14.29 -12.99
N ALA A 57 18.34 15.16 -12.63
CA ALA A 57 19.65 14.73 -12.16
C ALA A 57 19.54 13.93 -10.85
N ARG A 58 20.32 12.86 -10.71
CA ARG A 58 20.29 11.97 -9.54
C ARG A 58 20.60 12.70 -8.23
N TRP A 59 21.48 13.70 -8.26
CA TRP A 59 21.79 14.53 -7.09
C TRP A 59 20.58 15.30 -6.56
N LEU A 60 19.70 15.80 -7.44
CA LEU A 60 18.47 16.45 -7.03
C LEU A 60 17.53 15.45 -6.32
N LEU A 61 17.43 14.23 -6.86
CA LEU A 61 16.63 13.18 -6.24
C LEU A 61 17.19 12.76 -4.88
N LEU A 62 18.52 12.68 -4.73
CA LEU A 62 19.17 12.43 -3.45
C LEU A 62 18.88 13.54 -2.45
N ALA A 63 18.96 14.81 -2.86
CA ALA A 63 18.62 15.93 -2.01
C ALA A 63 17.16 15.86 -1.53
N VAL A 64 16.23 15.58 -2.44
CA VAL A 64 14.81 15.45 -2.07
C VAL A 64 14.57 14.22 -1.17
N ALA A 65 15.25 13.10 -1.41
CA ALA A 65 15.14 11.92 -0.57
C ALA A 65 15.64 12.19 0.86
N VAL A 66 16.77 12.89 1.00
CA VAL A 66 17.31 13.30 2.31
C VAL A 66 16.36 14.26 3.01
N LEU A 67 15.83 15.26 2.30
CA LEU A 67 14.88 16.22 2.85
C LEU A 67 13.57 15.56 3.28
N ALA A 68 13.02 14.67 2.45
CA ALA A 68 11.80 13.92 2.78
C ALA A 68 12.04 12.99 3.98
N GLY A 69 13.18 12.29 4.02
CA GLY A 69 13.55 11.45 5.16
C GLY A 69 13.70 12.25 6.46
N ALA A 70 14.34 13.42 6.39
CA ALA A 70 14.46 14.34 7.52
C ALA A 70 13.09 14.86 7.97
N GLY A 71 12.21 15.23 7.03
CA GLY A 71 10.84 15.65 7.32
C GLY A 71 10.04 14.57 8.06
N VAL A 72 10.12 13.32 7.60
CA VAL A 72 9.49 12.18 8.30
C VAL A 72 10.08 11.99 9.69
N LEU A 73 11.41 12.10 9.85
CA LEU A 73 12.04 11.97 11.16
C LEU A 73 11.59 13.07 12.14
N ILE A 74 11.39 14.30 11.66
CA ILE A 74 10.91 15.42 12.49
C ILE A 74 9.47 15.21 12.92
N ASP A 75 8.59 14.80 11.99
CA ASP A 75 7.16 14.62 12.25
C ASP A 75 6.88 13.43 13.17
N PHE A 76 7.50 12.28 12.89
CA PHE A 76 7.21 11.05 13.62
C PHE A 76 8.15 10.84 14.81
N ARG A 77 9.28 11.55 14.88
CA ARG A 77 10.34 11.41 15.91
C ARG A 77 10.92 10.00 16.06
N THR A 78 10.58 9.10 15.14
CA THR A 78 11.05 7.72 15.07
C THR A 78 11.08 7.28 13.62
N LEU A 79 11.99 6.36 13.30
CA LEU A 79 12.01 5.64 12.02
C LEU A 79 11.31 4.28 12.13
N PHE A 80 10.97 3.87 13.35
CA PHE A 80 10.36 2.59 13.66
C PHE A 80 8.91 2.76 14.06
N GLY A 81 8.05 1.90 13.52
CA GLY A 81 6.61 1.95 13.73
C GLY A 81 5.86 1.88 12.41
N ARG A 82 4.59 1.47 12.46
CA ARG A 82 3.73 1.35 11.28
C ARG A 82 3.64 2.66 10.52
N ASP A 83 3.36 3.75 11.21
CA ASP A 83 3.03 5.03 10.56
C ASP A 83 4.28 5.70 9.97
N ALA A 84 5.40 5.70 10.71
CA ALA A 84 6.70 6.16 10.21
C ALA A 84 7.21 5.30 9.05
N GLY A 85 7.06 3.98 9.12
CA GLY A 85 7.45 3.06 8.06
C GLY A 85 6.68 3.30 6.76
N VAL A 86 5.36 3.51 6.86
CA VAL A 86 4.51 3.86 5.69
C VAL A 86 4.90 5.22 5.11
N ALA A 87 5.18 6.22 5.94
CA ALA A 87 5.65 7.52 5.48
C ALA A 87 6.98 7.41 4.70
N LEU A 88 7.95 6.65 5.24
CA LEU A 88 9.22 6.39 4.55
C LEU A 88 9.02 5.61 3.25
N LEU A 89 8.11 4.63 3.23
CA LEU A 89 7.76 3.88 2.01
C LEU A 89 7.16 4.80 0.94
N VAL A 90 6.26 5.72 1.30
CA VAL A 90 5.71 6.70 0.35
C VAL A 90 6.79 7.65 -0.16
N ALA A 91 7.65 8.18 0.73
CA ALA A 91 8.77 9.04 0.34
C ALA A 91 9.76 8.33 -0.61
N MET A 92 10.13 7.09 -0.27
CA MET A 92 10.99 6.24 -1.09
C MET A 92 10.35 5.97 -2.45
N THR A 93 9.06 5.65 -2.48
CA THR A 93 8.32 5.39 -3.72
C THR A 93 8.29 6.64 -4.60
N ALA A 94 8.02 7.81 -4.03
CA ALA A 94 8.03 9.08 -4.76
C ALA A 94 9.40 9.34 -5.43
N CYS A 95 10.49 9.19 -4.68
CA CYS A 95 11.84 9.40 -5.20
C CYS A 95 12.23 8.35 -6.25
N LYS A 96 11.94 7.07 -5.98
CA LYS A 96 12.26 5.94 -6.87
C LYS A 96 11.51 6.06 -8.20
N LEU A 97 10.31 6.63 -8.19
CA LEU A 97 9.50 6.87 -9.38
C LEU A 97 10.19 7.80 -10.39
N LEU A 98 10.85 8.86 -9.91
CA LEU A 98 11.63 9.77 -10.74
C LEU A 98 13.02 9.23 -11.11
N GLU A 99 13.50 8.22 -10.40
CA GLU A 99 14.77 7.55 -10.71
C GLU A 99 14.62 6.45 -11.78
N THR A 100 13.39 6.05 -12.11
CA THR A 100 13.09 4.85 -12.92
C THR A 100 13.56 4.98 -14.36
N ARG A 101 14.58 4.19 -14.73
CA ARG A 101 15.23 4.20 -16.06
C ARG A 101 15.02 2.92 -16.86
N GLY A 102 14.82 1.79 -16.21
CA GLY A 102 14.66 0.51 -16.90
C GLY A 102 13.75 -0.48 -16.17
N LEU A 103 13.65 -1.69 -16.72
CA LEU A 103 12.77 -2.75 -16.20
C LEU A 103 13.01 -3.06 -14.72
N ARG A 104 14.28 -3.12 -14.29
CA ARG A 104 14.64 -3.41 -12.90
C ARG A 104 14.03 -2.40 -11.92
N ASP A 105 14.07 -1.11 -12.27
CA ASP A 105 13.46 -0.07 -11.44
C ASP A 105 11.94 -0.18 -11.42
N GLY A 106 11.32 -0.52 -12.56
CA GLY A 106 9.89 -0.77 -12.65
C GLY A 106 9.43 -1.92 -11.75
N VAL A 107 10.19 -3.02 -11.72
CA VAL A 107 9.93 -4.16 -10.83
C VAL A 107 10.06 -3.75 -9.36
N VAL A 108 11.08 -2.98 -9.00
CA VAL A 108 11.23 -2.43 -7.64
C VAL A 108 10.01 -1.60 -7.23
N LEU A 109 9.53 -0.73 -8.12
CA LEU A 109 8.33 0.06 -7.86
C LEU A 109 7.06 -0.79 -7.69
N VAL A 110 6.93 -1.88 -8.46
CA VAL A 110 5.83 -2.85 -8.27
C VAL A 110 5.87 -3.45 -6.86
N PHE A 111 7.04 -3.88 -6.39
CA PHE A 111 7.21 -4.37 -5.01
C PHE A 111 6.88 -3.29 -3.96
N LEU A 112 7.34 -2.06 -4.18
CA LEU A 112 7.01 -0.93 -3.31
C LEU A 112 5.50 -0.69 -3.22
N GLY A 113 4.79 -0.74 -4.34
CA GLY A 113 3.34 -0.59 -4.31
C GLY A 113 2.61 -1.78 -3.65
N TYR A 114 3.13 -3.01 -3.74
CA TYR A 114 2.63 -4.12 -2.92
C TYR A 114 2.86 -3.88 -1.42
N LEU A 115 4.01 -3.33 -1.03
CA LEU A 115 4.27 -2.93 0.36
C LEU A 115 3.32 -1.81 0.82
N LEU A 116 2.98 -0.87 -0.06
CA LEU A 116 1.98 0.16 0.23
C LEU A 116 0.57 -0.43 0.40
N VAL A 117 0.17 -1.38 -0.44
CA VAL A 117 -1.11 -2.09 -0.28
C VAL A 117 -1.15 -2.84 1.06
N MET A 118 -0.10 -3.59 1.38
CA MET A 118 0.07 -4.24 2.69
C MET A 118 -0.02 -3.22 3.84
N GLY A 119 0.62 -2.07 3.68
CA GLY A 119 0.56 -0.96 4.64
C GLY A 119 -0.85 -0.54 4.99
N ASN A 120 -1.77 -0.45 4.01
CA ASN A 120 -3.17 -0.11 4.27
C ASN A 120 -3.90 -1.20 5.06
N LEU A 121 -3.64 -2.46 4.75
CA LEU A 121 -4.26 -3.62 5.42
C LEU A 121 -3.81 -3.76 6.89
N LEU A 122 -2.71 -3.10 7.27
CA LEU A 122 -2.27 -2.97 8.67
C LEU A 122 -3.07 -1.91 9.46
N TYR A 123 -3.75 -0.98 8.78
CA TYR A 123 -4.59 0.04 9.43
C TYR A 123 -6.05 -0.41 9.55
N SER A 124 -6.61 -0.93 8.46
CA SER A 124 -8.03 -1.24 8.38
C SER A 124 -8.27 -2.42 7.43
N GLN A 125 -9.23 -3.27 7.80
CA GLN A 125 -9.65 -4.44 7.03
C GLN A 125 -11.13 -4.35 6.64
N GLU A 126 -11.68 -3.13 6.60
CA GLU A 126 -13.07 -2.89 6.22
C GLU A 126 -13.33 -3.34 4.77
N ILE A 127 -14.51 -3.90 4.53
CA ILE A 127 -14.90 -4.50 3.23
C ILE A 127 -14.67 -3.52 2.05
N PRO A 128 -15.05 -2.22 2.13
CA PRO A 128 -14.82 -1.28 1.03
C PRO A 128 -13.34 -1.07 0.70
N LEU A 129 -12.50 -0.92 1.74
CA LEU A 129 -11.06 -0.71 1.58
C LEU A 129 -10.39 -1.97 1.00
N VAL A 130 -10.75 -3.15 1.50
CA VAL A 130 -10.21 -4.42 0.98
C VAL A 130 -10.59 -4.62 -0.48
N THR A 131 -11.83 -4.31 -0.86
CA THR A 131 -12.29 -4.40 -2.25
C THR A 131 -11.53 -3.42 -3.15
N TYR A 132 -11.33 -2.19 -2.68
CA TYR A 132 -10.52 -1.19 -3.38
C TYR A 132 -9.07 -1.67 -3.58
N LEU A 133 -8.42 -2.12 -2.51
CA LEU A 133 -7.03 -2.60 -2.56
C LEU A 133 -6.88 -3.86 -3.42
N PHE A 134 -7.89 -4.73 -3.45
CA PHE A 134 -7.92 -5.87 -4.36
C PHE A 134 -7.90 -5.41 -5.83
N ALA A 135 -8.69 -4.39 -6.19
CA ALA A 135 -8.65 -3.80 -7.52
C ALA A 135 -7.27 -3.18 -7.82
N VAL A 136 -6.63 -2.53 -6.84
CA VAL A 136 -5.26 -2.00 -6.96
C VAL A 136 -4.24 -3.12 -7.20
N VAL A 137 -4.37 -4.27 -6.51
CA VAL A 137 -3.50 -5.44 -6.72
C VAL A 137 -3.65 -6.00 -8.14
N LEU A 138 -4.88 -6.10 -8.65
CA LEU A 138 -5.13 -6.50 -10.05
C LEU A 138 -4.51 -5.51 -11.03
N LEU A 139 -4.62 -4.21 -10.75
CA LEU A 139 -3.99 -3.19 -11.58
C LEU A 139 -2.46 -3.27 -11.53
N MET A 140 -1.88 -3.57 -10.37
CA MET A 140 -0.45 -3.74 -10.19
C MET A 140 0.07 -4.98 -10.94
N LEU A 141 -0.68 -6.08 -10.90
CA LEU A 141 -0.40 -7.27 -11.71
C LEU A 141 -0.48 -6.96 -13.22
N ALA A 142 -1.47 -6.16 -13.64
CA ALA A 142 -1.58 -5.72 -15.04
C ALA A 142 -0.39 -4.83 -15.46
N ALA A 143 0.08 -3.95 -14.57
CA ALA A 143 1.30 -3.17 -14.78
C ALA A 143 2.54 -4.09 -14.90
N GLN A 144 2.64 -5.12 -14.06
CA GLN A 144 3.72 -6.11 -14.12
C GLN A 144 3.70 -6.89 -15.44
N VAL A 145 2.51 -7.28 -15.94
CA VAL A 145 2.35 -7.90 -17.26
C VAL A 145 2.84 -6.95 -18.36
N MET A 146 2.48 -5.67 -18.31
CA MET A 146 2.91 -4.67 -19.30
C MET A 146 4.42 -4.45 -19.30
N ILE A 147 5.05 -4.46 -18.12
CA ILE A 147 6.51 -4.31 -17.97
C ILE A 147 7.24 -5.52 -18.57
N HIS A 148 6.79 -6.75 -18.28
CA HIS A 148 7.47 -7.97 -18.73
C HIS A 148 7.13 -8.37 -20.16
N ARG A 149 5.95 -8.01 -20.68
CA ARG A 149 5.51 -8.31 -22.04
C ARG A 149 5.48 -7.08 -22.93
N GLN A 150 6.39 -6.15 -22.71
CA GLN A 150 6.40 -4.85 -23.38
C GLN A 150 6.54 -4.92 -24.92
N HIS A 151 7.12 -5.99 -25.46
CA HIS A 151 7.27 -6.22 -26.90
C HIS A 151 6.15 -7.07 -27.53
N ALA A 152 5.18 -7.52 -26.73
CA ALA A 152 4.13 -8.43 -27.21
C ALA A 152 2.96 -7.71 -27.94
N GLY A 153 3.06 -6.39 -28.16
CA GLY A 153 2.02 -5.62 -28.88
C GLY A 153 0.65 -5.67 -28.22
N LEU A 154 0.60 -5.76 -26.88
CA LEU A 154 -0.65 -5.90 -26.14
C LEU A 154 -1.53 -4.65 -26.29
N GLY A 155 -2.80 -4.86 -26.68
CA GLY A 155 -3.80 -3.80 -26.64
C GLY A 155 -4.07 -3.33 -25.20
N ALA A 156 -4.61 -2.11 -25.04
CA ALA A 156 -4.74 -1.46 -23.72
C ALA A 156 -5.46 -2.31 -22.67
N LEU A 157 -6.51 -3.06 -23.03
CA LEU A 157 -7.28 -3.88 -22.08
C LEU A 157 -6.78 -5.33 -21.95
N ALA A 158 -5.84 -5.76 -22.79
CA ALA A 158 -5.32 -7.12 -22.78
C ALA A 158 -4.64 -7.51 -21.45
N PRO A 159 -3.83 -6.63 -20.81
CA PRO A 159 -3.22 -6.92 -19.50
C PRO A 159 -4.27 -7.18 -18.43
N LEU A 160 -5.33 -6.37 -18.39
CA LEU A 160 -6.38 -6.52 -17.39
C LEU A 160 -7.16 -7.83 -17.57
N ARG A 161 -7.44 -8.23 -18.82
CA ARG A 161 -8.06 -9.53 -19.12
C ARG A 161 -7.16 -10.70 -18.72
N LEU A 162 -5.85 -10.61 -18.99
CA LEU A 162 -4.89 -11.65 -18.65
C LEU A 162 -4.81 -11.82 -17.13
N THR A 163 -4.61 -10.71 -16.41
CA THR A 163 -4.55 -10.70 -14.96
C THR A 163 -5.86 -11.18 -14.33
N GLY A 164 -7.02 -10.78 -14.87
CA GLY A 164 -8.32 -11.26 -14.40
C GLY A 164 -8.49 -12.76 -14.56
N LYS A 165 -8.02 -13.33 -15.69
CA LYS A 165 -8.01 -14.80 -15.89
C LYS A 165 -7.09 -15.50 -14.89
N MET A 166 -5.90 -14.96 -14.64
CA MET A 166 -4.96 -15.50 -13.64
C MET A 166 -5.56 -15.46 -12.23
N ALA A 167 -6.21 -14.36 -11.86
CA ALA A 167 -6.90 -14.22 -10.58
C ALA A 167 -8.04 -15.23 -10.43
N LEU A 168 -8.84 -15.43 -11.49
CA LEU A 168 -9.92 -16.42 -11.48
C LEU A 168 -9.37 -17.85 -11.35
N GLN A 169 -8.26 -18.17 -12.03
CA GLN A 169 -7.58 -19.46 -11.90
C GLN A 169 -6.96 -19.68 -10.52
N ALA A 170 -6.68 -18.61 -9.77
CA ALA A 170 -6.21 -18.72 -8.39
C ALA A 170 -7.34 -19.04 -7.40
N VAL A 171 -8.61 -18.82 -7.75
CA VAL A 171 -9.76 -19.09 -6.87
C VAL A 171 -9.86 -20.57 -6.45
N PRO A 172 -9.75 -21.56 -7.36
CA PRO A 172 -9.72 -22.98 -6.96
C PRO A 172 -8.61 -23.29 -5.95
N VAL A 173 -7.41 -22.75 -6.16
CA VAL A 173 -6.26 -22.95 -5.26
C VAL A 173 -6.55 -22.31 -3.91
N MET A 174 -7.11 -21.11 -3.89
CA MET A 174 -7.54 -20.42 -2.67
C MET A 174 -8.56 -21.25 -1.88
N LEU A 175 -9.56 -21.83 -2.55
CA LEU A 175 -10.58 -22.65 -1.88
C LEU A 175 -9.97 -23.92 -1.28
N ILE A 176 -9.08 -24.59 -2.01
CA ILE A 176 -8.34 -25.76 -1.50
C ILE A 176 -7.54 -25.38 -0.25
N LEU A 177 -6.76 -24.30 -0.33
CA LEU A 177 -5.97 -23.82 0.82
C LEU A 177 -6.85 -23.39 2.00
N PHE A 178 -8.00 -22.79 1.75
CA PHE A 178 -8.93 -22.38 2.80
C PHE A 178 -9.54 -23.58 3.54
N VAL A 179 -9.86 -24.67 2.82
CA VAL A 179 -10.36 -25.92 3.41
C VAL A 179 -9.25 -26.64 4.18
N LEU A 180 -8.02 -26.67 3.65
CA LEU A 180 -6.88 -27.32 4.29
C LEU A 180 -6.35 -26.54 5.50
N PHE A 181 -6.44 -25.21 5.47
CA PHE A 181 -5.97 -24.30 6.51
C PHE A 181 -7.10 -23.33 6.88
N PRO A 182 -8.09 -23.77 7.67
CA PRO A 182 -9.12 -22.87 8.17
C PRO A 182 -8.45 -21.75 8.98
N ARG A 183 -8.78 -20.49 8.65
CA ARG A 183 -8.18 -19.30 9.27
C ARG A 183 -8.20 -19.41 10.80
N ILE A 184 -7.04 -19.27 11.44
CA ILE A 184 -6.96 -19.14 12.89
C ILE A 184 -7.49 -17.75 13.25
N PRO A 185 -8.56 -17.63 14.06
CA PRO A 185 -9.08 -16.32 14.45
C PRO A 185 -8.09 -15.64 15.41
N GLY A 186 -7.54 -14.50 14.97
CA GLY A 186 -6.69 -13.64 15.79
C GLY A 186 -5.66 -12.88 14.95
N PRO A 187 -5.25 -11.67 15.36
CA PRO A 187 -4.16 -10.97 14.71
C PRO A 187 -2.84 -11.73 14.95
N LEU A 188 -2.22 -12.25 13.87
CA LEU A 188 -0.94 -12.98 13.93
C LEU A 188 0.22 -12.15 14.53
N TRP A 189 0.07 -10.83 14.58
CA TRP A 189 1.07 -9.85 15.04
C TRP A 189 0.45 -8.75 15.91
N GLY A 190 -0.67 -9.03 16.61
CA GLY A 190 -1.36 -8.05 17.43
C GLY A 190 -0.73 -7.87 18.81
N LEU A 191 -0.52 -6.62 19.23
CA LEU A 191 -0.32 -6.31 20.64
C LEU A 191 -1.64 -6.61 21.40
N PRO A 192 -1.60 -7.00 22.70
CA PRO A 192 -2.79 -7.48 23.45
C PRO A 192 -4.02 -6.56 23.39
N GLN A 193 -3.79 -5.27 23.16
CA GLN A 193 -4.78 -4.21 23.03
C GLN A 193 -5.60 -4.25 21.73
N ASP A 194 -5.12 -4.87 20.64
CA ASP A 194 -5.86 -5.02 19.38
C ASP A 194 -6.66 -6.34 19.30
N ALA A 195 -6.38 -7.31 20.18
CA ALA A 195 -7.11 -8.59 20.24
C ALA A 195 -8.57 -8.45 20.71
N HIS A 196 -8.92 -7.32 21.35
CA HIS A 196 -10.23 -7.12 21.98
C HIS A 196 -11.22 -6.33 21.11
N LYS A 197 -10.80 -5.76 19.97
CA LYS A 197 -11.67 -4.94 19.11
C LYS A 197 -12.61 -5.72 18.18
N GLY A 198 -12.47 -7.05 18.11
CA GLY A 198 -13.27 -7.92 17.22
C GLY A 198 -14.39 -8.72 17.89
N ARG A 199 -14.64 -8.56 19.20
CA ARG A 199 -15.70 -9.30 19.93
C ARG A 199 -17.00 -8.51 20.10
N THR A 200 -17.44 -7.78 19.08
CA THR A 200 -18.78 -7.17 19.08
C THR A 200 -19.77 -8.11 18.37
N GLY A 201 -20.32 -9.06 19.12
CA GLY A 201 -21.36 -9.98 18.65
C GLY A 201 -21.59 -11.14 19.63
N LEU A 202 -22.45 -10.90 20.63
CA LEU A 202 -22.93 -11.84 21.66
C LEU A 202 -21.87 -12.43 22.61
N SER A 203 -21.58 -11.73 23.70
CA SER A 203 -21.30 -12.41 24.97
C SER A 203 -22.63 -12.71 25.66
N ASP A 204 -23.22 -13.85 25.33
CA ASP A 204 -24.27 -14.49 26.13
C ASP A 204 -23.63 -15.41 27.20
N GLU A 205 -22.49 -14.98 27.75
CA GLU A 205 -21.96 -15.53 28.99
C GLU A 205 -22.36 -14.59 30.11
N MET A 206 -23.53 -14.88 30.68
CA MET A 206 -23.80 -14.52 32.06
C MET A 206 -22.76 -15.23 32.94
N MET A 207 -21.66 -14.55 33.26
CA MET A 207 -20.86 -14.93 34.43
C MET A 207 -21.62 -14.45 35.67
N PRO A 208 -22.13 -15.35 36.54
CA PRO A 208 -22.75 -14.95 37.78
C PRO A 208 -21.65 -14.46 38.73
N GLY A 209 -21.41 -13.14 38.77
CA GLY A 209 -20.40 -12.60 39.68
C GLY A 209 -20.10 -11.10 39.59
N THR A 210 -20.46 -10.40 38.51
CA THR A 210 -19.99 -9.01 38.31
C THR A 210 -21.03 -7.93 38.64
N VAL A 211 -21.73 -8.08 39.78
CA VAL A 211 -22.67 -7.05 40.30
C VAL A 211 -22.06 -6.23 41.46
N SER A 212 -20.81 -6.47 41.87
CA SER A 212 -20.26 -5.89 43.11
C SER A 212 -19.37 -4.65 42.94
N THR A 213 -19.16 -4.15 41.71
CA THR A 213 -18.35 -2.94 41.46
C THR A 213 -19.14 -1.70 41.05
N LEU A 214 -20.45 -1.79 40.87
CA LEU A 214 -21.31 -0.62 40.58
C LEU A 214 -21.88 0.06 41.83
N SER A 215 -21.70 -0.50 43.03
CA SER A 215 -22.18 0.10 44.29
C SER A 215 -21.21 1.11 44.93
N LYS A 216 -19.95 1.18 44.47
CA LYS A 216 -18.91 2.03 45.10
C LYS A 216 -18.72 3.42 44.47
N SER A 217 -19.40 3.76 43.38
CA SER A 217 -19.29 5.08 42.75
C SER A 217 -20.50 6.01 42.97
N CYS A 218 -21.49 5.59 43.76
CA CYS A 218 -22.67 6.41 44.11
C CYS A 218 -22.60 6.91 45.57
N LEU A 219 -21.43 7.37 46.03
CA LEU A 219 -21.29 7.94 47.38
C LEU A 219 -20.20 9.03 47.50
N LEU A 220 -19.86 9.73 46.42
CA LEU A 220 -18.93 10.86 46.44
C LEU A 220 -19.43 12.05 45.60
N TYR A 221 -20.70 12.44 45.77
CA TYR A 221 -21.18 13.75 45.34
C TYR A 221 -22.30 14.28 46.24
N THR A 222 -22.05 14.35 47.56
CA THR A 222 -22.77 15.25 48.47
C THR A 222 -21.87 15.62 49.64
N SER A 223 -21.15 16.73 49.51
CA SER A 223 -20.79 17.68 50.58
C SER A 223 -20.25 18.95 49.92
#